data_AF-A0A4Y9S0W5-F1
#
_entry.id   AF-A0A4Y9S0W5-F1
#
_cell.length_a   1.000
_cell.length_b   1.000
_cell.length_c   1.000
_cell.angle_alpha   90.00
_cell.angle_beta   90.00
_cell.angle_gamma   90.00
#
_symmetry.space_group_name_H-M   'P 1'
#
loop_
_entity.id
_entity.type
_entity.pdbx_description
1 polymer ?
#
loop_
_entity_poly.entity_id
_entity_poly.type
_entity_poly.pdbx_seq_one_letter_code
_entity_poly.pdbx_strand_id
1 'polypeptide(L)'
;MSIRKLLSGIALVVALSVSAPAFAHEDHDKQAAARAQAAAPAGAVPEGGVMAMPGMAMDMDHGAMTADEGPKPMPQRLYRWLGAMHPAAVHFPIALFLVAALLEIAALTLRRPVLTQGTRVIIALAAISAVAAVALGWFAMGLPGKDDVTHLYHRWLGTSIAALGLLSWWAKEQWVRRPGRGRELIYIGLLTVTAAAVVVNGLLGGMLTHGMRHLMF
;
A
#
# COMPACT_ATOMS: atom_id res chain seq x y z
N MET A 1 23.22 -16.28 18.75
CA MET A 1 21.97 -15.59 19.11
C MET A 1 20.87 -16.64 19.23
N SER A 2 20.27 -16.81 20.42
CA SER A 2 19.30 -17.88 20.69
C SER A 2 18.03 -17.70 19.85
N ILE A 3 17.53 -18.79 19.25
CA ILE A 3 16.29 -18.88 18.45
C ILE A 3 15.11 -18.17 19.13
N ARG A 4 15.05 -18.21 20.47
CA ARG A 4 14.01 -17.54 21.26
C ARG A 4 14.00 -16.03 21.06
N LYS A 5 15.17 -15.38 21.00
CA LYS A 5 15.27 -13.91 20.83
C LYS A 5 14.88 -13.45 19.42
N LEU A 6 15.06 -14.31 18.42
CA LEU A 6 14.66 -14.02 17.03
C LEU A 6 13.14 -14.16 16.86
N LEU A 7 12.54 -15.21 17.47
CA LEU A 7 11.10 -15.40 17.50
C LEU A 7 10.37 -14.28 18.25
N SER A 8 10.96 -13.77 19.34
CA SER A 8 10.47 -12.58 20.04
C SER A 8 10.46 -11.33 19.15
N GLY A 9 11.49 -11.15 18.31
CA GLY A 9 11.58 -10.01 17.39
C GLY A 9 10.55 -10.07 16.26
N ILE A 10 10.32 -11.27 15.69
CA ILE A 10 9.30 -11.50 14.66
C ILE A 10 7.89 -11.30 15.23
N ALA A 11 7.62 -11.84 16.43
CA ALA A 11 6.34 -11.64 17.11
C ALA A 11 6.08 -10.17 17.45
N LEU A 12 7.11 -9.40 17.81
CA LEU A 12 6.98 -7.98 18.12
C LEU A 12 6.64 -7.15 16.86
N VAL A 13 7.28 -7.43 15.72
CA VAL A 13 7.00 -6.72 14.45
C VAL A 13 5.60 -7.08 13.91
N VAL A 14 5.21 -8.35 14.01
CA VAL A 14 3.85 -8.79 13.63
C VAL A 14 2.79 -8.22 14.59
N ALA A 15 3.04 -8.22 15.91
CA ALA A 15 2.09 -7.66 16.87
C ALA A 15 1.90 -6.15 16.70
N LEU A 16 2.97 -5.41 16.40
CA LEU A 16 2.90 -3.97 16.12
C LEU A 16 2.15 -3.65 14.81
N SER A 17 2.07 -4.60 13.87
CA SER A 17 1.30 -4.43 12.62
C SER A 17 -0.20 -4.72 12.76
N VAL A 18 -0.63 -5.38 13.86
CA VAL A 18 -2.02 -5.85 14.04
C VAL A 18 -2.79 -5.06 15.13
N SER A 19 -2.11 -4.31 16.01
CA SER A 19 -2.77 -3.52 17.05
C SER A 19 -3.35 -2.20 16.51
N ALA A 20 -4.62 -2.21 16.12
CA ALA A 20 -5.44 -1.00 15.91
C ALA A 20 -6.16 -0.58 17.22
N PRO A 21 -6.37 0.73 17.47
CA PRO A 21 -7.19 1.20 18.59
C PRO A 21 -8.69 1.01 18.27
N ALA A 22 -9.43 0.40 19.21
CA ALA A 22 -10.81 -0.09 19.06
C ALA A 22 -11.93 0.98 19.04
N PHE A 23 -11.66 2.23 18.65
CA PHE A 23 -12.59 3.35 18.86
C PHE A 23 -13.44 3.76 17.64
N ALA A 24 -13.37 3.07 16.50
CA ALA A 24 -13.94 3.59 15.24
C ALA A 24 -15.34 3.06 14.84
N HIS A 25 -16.01 2.25 15.65
CA HIS A 25 -17.17 1.48 15.17
C HIS A 25 -18.51 2.24 15.12
N GLU A 26 -18.63 3.45 15.69
CA GLU A 26 -19.89 4.22 15.75
C GLU A 26 -20.05 5.30 14.66
N ASP A 27 -18.97 5.74 14.01
CA ASP A 27 -19.03 6.91 13.12
C ASP A 27 -19.47 6.59 11.67
N HIS A 28 -19.52 5.30 11.31
CA HIS A 28 -19.82 4.85 9.96
C HIS A 28 -21.31 4.97 9.58
N ASP A 29 -22.23 4.78 10.54
CA ASP A 29 -23.68 4.78 10.26
C ASP A 29 -24.23 6.19 9.99
N LYS A 30 -23.68 7.20 10.68
CA LYS A 30 -24.14 8.59 10.55
C LYS A 30 -23.72 9.23 9.21
N GLN A 31 -22.58 8.83 8.65
CA GLN A 31 -22.09 9.36 7.38
C GLN A 31 -22.76 8.72 6.16
N ALA A 32 -23.20 7.45 6.27
CA ALA A 32 -23.98 6.77 5.23
C ALA A 32 -25.38 7.40 5.07
N ALA A 33 -26.04 7.75 6.18
CA ALA A 33 -27.34 8.43 6.18
C ALA A 33 -27.29 9.83 5.54
N ALA A 34 -26.22 10.60 5.80
CA ALA A 34 -26.04 11.94 5.24
C ALA A 34 -25.78 11.93 3.72
N ARG A 35 -25.07 10.91 3.19
CA ARG A 35 -24.82 10.78 1.74
C ARG A 35 -26.05 10.33 0.95
N ALA A 36 -26.97 9.58 1.58
CA ALA A 36 -28.20 9.13 0.92
C ALA A 36 -29.22 10.28 0.71
N GLN A 37 -29.27 11.26 1.62
CA GLN A 37 -30.17 12.42 1.51
C GLN A 37 -29.72 13.44 0.44
N ALA A 38 -28.44 13.46 0.07
CA ALA A 38 -27.90 14.38 -0.92
C ALA A 38 -28.09 13.91 -2.39
N ALA A 39 -28.63 12.71 -2.63
CA ALA A 39 -28.63 12.05 -3.94
C ALA A 39 -30.03 11.85 -4.58
N ALA A 40 -31.09 12.48 -4.08
CA ALA A 40 -32.42 12.40 -4.71
C ALA A 40 -32.51 13.38 -5.91
N PRO A 41 -32.97 12.95 -7.11
CA PRO A 41 -33.06 13.82 -8.27
C PRO A 41 -34.33 14.66 -8.24
N ALA A 42 -34.20 15.96 -8.50
CA ALA A 42 -35.33 16.86 -8.72
C ALA A 42 -35.87 16.68 -10.15
N GLY A 43 -37.13 16.25 -10.25
CA GLY A 43 -37.88 16.23 -11.52
C GLY A 43 -39.29 16.75 -11.30
N ALA A 44 -39.64 17.84 -12.01
CA ALA A 44 -40.94 18.11 -12.63
C ALA A 44 -41.02 19.59 -13.06
N VAL A 45 -41.14 19.81 -14.37
CA VAL A 45 -41.59 21.08 -14.96
C VAL A 45 -43.14 21.05 -14.99
N PRO A 46 -43.81 22.18 -14.71
CA PRO A 46 -44.95 22.52 -15.55
C PRO A 46 -44.94 23.98 -16.04
N GLU A 47 -45.54 24.14 -17.22
CA GLU A 47 -45.74 25.38 -17.97
C GLU A 47 -46.57 26.45 -17.24
N GLY A 48 -46.34 27.71 -17.63
CA GLY A 48 -47.39 28.73 -17.65
C GLY A 48 -46.95 30.14 -17.24
N GLY A 49 -47.04 31.09 -18.16
CA GLY A 49 -47.20 32.51 -17.83
C GLY A 49 -46.11 33.45 -18.32
N VAL A 50 -46.34 34.09 -19.47
CA VAL A 50 -45.67 35.30 -19.89
C VAL A 50 -46.11 36.48 -19.02
N MET A 51 -45.18 37.14 -18.32
CA MET A 51 -45.26 38.57 -17.98
C MET A 51 -43.84 39.09 -17.73
N ALA A 52 -43.48 40.15 -18.45
CA ALA A 52 -42.23 40.88 -18.32
C ALA A 52 -42.13 41.61 -16.97
N MET A 53 -40.92 41.78 -16.42
CA MET A 53 -40.48 43.06 -15.83
C MET A 53 -38.93 43.19 -15.84
N PRO A 54 -38.40 44.41 -16.08
CA PRO A 54 -36.98 44.73 -16.25
C PRO A 54 -36.31 45.08 -14.91
N GLY A 55 -35.04 44.71 -14.76
CA GLY A 55 -34.17 45.21 -13.69
C GLY A 55 -33.41 44.11 -12.94
N MET A 56 -32.24 43.74 -13.46
CA MET A 56 -31.18 43.12 -12.65
C MET A 56 -29.82 43.45 -13.27
N ALA A 57 -29.38 44.69 -13.05
CA ALA A 57 -27.96 44.94 -12.80
C ALA A 57 -27.68 44.40 -11.39
N MET A 58 -27.27 43.14 -11.31
CA MET A 58 -26.67 42.52 -10.13
C MET A 58 -25.53 41.63 -10.66
N ASP A 59 -24.35 42.24 -10.68
CA ASP A 59 -23.12 41.61 -10.20
C ASP A 59 -22.74 40.26 -10.84
N MET A 60 -22.31 40.31 -12.10
CA MET A 60 -21.41 39.28 -12.61
C MET A 60 -20.05 39.42 -11.92
N ASP A 61 -19.93 38.82 -10.73
CA ASP A 61 -18.65 38.53 -10.10
C ASP A 61 -17.92 37.46 -10.92
N HIS A 62 -17.16 37.93 -11.90
CA HIS A 62 -16.19 37.13 -12.64
C HIS A 62 -14.87 36.94 -11.86
N GLY A 63 -14.85 37.20 -10.54
CA GLY A 63 -13.66 37.22 -9.71
C GLY A 63 -13.22 35.90 -9.08
N ALA A 64 -13.97 34.80 -9.26
CA ALA A 64 -13.67 33.52 -8.58
C ALA A 64 -13.14 32.40 -9.50
N MET A 65 -12.62 32.72 -10.69
CA MET A 65 -11.90 31.76 -11.53
C MET A 65 -10.43 32.23 -11.64
N THR A 66 -9.54 31.43 -11.04
CA THR A 66 -8.06 31.57 -11.04
C THR A 66 -7.45 32.56 -10.03
N ALA A 67 -7.87 32.53 -8.76
CA ALA A 67 -7.00 33.00 -7.69
C ALA A 67 -6.02 31.87 -7.30
N ASP A 68 -4.78 32.00 -7.79
CA ASP A 68 -3.54 31.35 -7.34
C ASP A 68 -3.25 29.89 -7.78
N GLU A 69 -2.65 29.72 -8.97
CA GLU A 69 -1.72 28.61 -9.23
C GLU A 69 -0.54 29.16 -10.06
N GLY A 70 0.26 30.06 -9.49
CA GLY A 70 1.64 30.23 -9.98
C GLY A 70 2.37 28.88 -9.97
N PRO A 71 3.35 28.62 -10.85
CA PRO A 71 4.01 27.31 -10.89
C PRO A 71 4.52 26.95 -9.50
N LYS A 72 4.01 25.83 -8.94
CA LYS A 72 4.41 25.33 -7.62
C LYS A 72 5.94 25.32 -7.51
N PRO A 73 6.51 25.71 -6.35
CA PRO A 73 7.96 25.80 -6.17
C PRO A 73 8.62 24.44 -6.44
N MET A 74 9.83 24.46 -7.00
CA MET A 74 10.58 23.26 -7.42
C MET A 74 10.59 22.11 -6.39
N PRO A 75 10.77 22.36 -5.07
CA PRO A 75 10.75 21.28 -4.08
C PRO A 75 9.40 20.54 -4.00
N GLN A 76 8.29 21.26 -4.16
CA GLN A 76 6.95 20.68 -4.08
C GLN A 76 6.65 19.84 -5.33
N ARG A 77 7.14 20.28 -6.50
CA ARG A 77 7.08 19.50 -7.74
C ARG A 77 7.89 18.20 -7.64
N LEU A 78 9.09 18.29 -7.07
CA LEU A 78 9.94 17.11 -6.84
C LEU A 78 9.30 16.12 -5.85
N TYR A 79 8.76 16.61 -4.73
CA TYR A 79 8.05 15.77 -3.74
C TYR A 79 6.90 14.98 -4.38
N ARG A 80 6.04 15.67 -5.15
CA ARG A 80 4.93 15.03 -5.88
C ARG A 80 5.41 14.05 -6.93
N TRP A 81 6.46 14.39 -7.67
CA TRP A 81 7.04 13.50 -8.69
C TRP A 81 7.58 12.21 -8.07
N LEU A 82 8.30 12.29 -6.95
CA LEU A 82 8.78 11.12 -6.21
C LEU A 82 7.61 10.23 -5.76
N GLY A 83 6.55 10.82 -5.19
CA GLY A 83 5.35 10.06 -4.81
C GLY A 83 4.67 9.38 -6.00
N ALA A 84 4.58 10.06 -7.14
CA ALA A 84 3.96 9.53 -8.35
C ALA A 84 4.70 8.30 -8.94
N MET A 85 5.97 8.09 -8.58
CA MET A 85 6.75 6.91 -8.99
C MET A 85 6.42 5.65 -8.18
N HIS A 86 5.70 5.76 -7.07
CA HIS A 86 5.39 4.63 -6.19
C HIS A 86 4.68 3.47 -6.93
N PRO A 87 3.59 3.69 -7.71
CA PRO A 87 2.92 2.59 -8.42
C PRO A 87 3.83 1.84 -9.40
N ALA A 88 4.80 2.52 -10.03
CA ALA A 88 5.78 1.85 -10.87
C ALA A 88 6.76 1.03 -10.01
N ALA A 89 7.28 1.61 -8.93
CA ALA A 89 8.28 1.00 -8.08
C ALA A 89 7.80 -0.26 -7.34
N VAL A 90 6.51 -0.37 -7.01
CA VAL A 90 5.97 -1.56 -6.30
C VAL A 90 6.02 -2.84 -7.13
N HIS A 91 6.08 -2.77 -8.47
CA HIS A 91 6.12 -3.97 -9.32
C HIS A 91 7.37 -4.82 -9.08
N PHE A 92 8.50 -4.17 -8.79
CA PHE A 92 9.77 -4.85 -8.53
C PHE A 92 9.73 -5.76 -7.30
N PRO A 93 9.46 -5.26 -6.08
CA PRO A 93 9.40 -6.12 -4.91
C PRO A 93 8.27 -7.17 -5.03
N ILE A 94 7.13 -6.81 -5.64
CA ILE A 94 6.03 -7.77 -5.85
C ILE A 94 6.52 -8.96 -6.69
N ALA A 95 7.05 -8.71 -7.89
CA ALA A 95 7.50 -9.76 -8.78
C ALA A 95 8.67 -10.55 -8.18
N LEU A 96 9.67 -9.88 -7.61
CA LEU A 96 10.89 -10.52 -7.12
C LEU A 96 10.65 -11.39 -5.88
N PHE A 97 9.82 -10.97 -4.92
CA PHE A 97 9.48 -11.82 -3.77
C PHE A 97 8.68 -13.05 -4.19
N LEU A 98 7.70 -12.88 -5.09
CA LEU A 98 6.89 -14.00 -5.58
C LEU A 98 7.72 -14.99 -6.40
N VAL A 99 8.58 -14.50 -7.30
CA VAL A 99 9.50 -15.35 -8.07
C VAL A 99 10.49 -16.06 -7.15
N ALA A 100 11.06 -15.36 -6.16
CA ALA A 100 11.94 -15.99 -5.18
C ALA A 100 11.24 -17.12 -4.42
N ALA A 101 10.01 -16.90 -3.95
CA ALA A 101 9.22 -17.91 -3.26
C ALA A 101 8.94 -19.12 -4.18
N LEU A 102 8.57 -18.87 -5.44
CA LEU A 102 8.27 -19.93 -6.41
C LEU A 102 9.51 -20.77 -6.73
N LEU A 103 10.67 -20.13 -6.90
CA LEU A 103 11.95 -20.81 -7.16
C LEU A 103 12.41 -21.63 -5.95
N GLU A 104 12.17 -21.18 -4.72
CA GLU A 104 12.45 -21.98 -3.52
C GLU A 104 11.54 -23.20 -3.43
N ILE A 105 10.25 -23.05 -3.69
CA ILE A 105 9.30 -24.18 -3.75
C ILE A 105 9.76 -25.19 -4.82
N ALA A 106 10.15 -24.70 -6.00
CA ALA A 106 10.67 -25.55 -7.07
C ALA A 106 11.97 -26.26 -6.66
N ALA A 107 12.89 -25.56 -5.98
CA ALA A 107 14.14 -26.14 -5.52
C ALA A 107 13.91 -27.28 -4.49
N LEU A 108 12.96 -27.09 -3.58
CA LEU A 108 12.59 -28.07 -2.56
C LEU A 108 11.87 -29.29 -3.15
N THR A 109 10.92 -29.07 -4.07
CA THR A 109 10.14 -30.14 -4.70
C THR A 109 10.96 -30.95 -5.71
N LEU A 110 11.77 -30.28 -6.53
CA LEU A 110 12.63 -30.91 -7.54
C LEU A 110 13.97 -31.40 -6.97
N ARG A 111 14.26 -31.11 -5.69
CA ARG A 111 15.53 -31.43 -5.02
C ARG A 111 16.76 -30.89 -5.76
N ARG A 112 16.66 -29.69 -6.32
CA ARG A 112 17.70 -29.05 -7.13
C ARG A 112 18.32 -27.85 -6.40
N PRO A 113 19.44 -28.03 -5.68
CA PRO A 113 20.05 -26.96 -4.86
C PRO A 113 20.61 -25.79 -5.68
N VAL A 114 20.84 -25.97 -6.99
CA VAL A 114 21.27 -24.91 -7.92
C VAL A 114 20.25 -23.77 -7.99
N LEU A 115 18.94 -24.07 -7.98
CA LEU A 115 17.90 -23.04 -8.01
C LEU A 115 17.97 -22.15 -6.76
N THR A 116 18.36 -22.75 -5.63
CA THR A 116 18.48 -22.06 -4.36
C THR A 116 19.68 -21.11 -4.29
N GLN A 117 20.70 -21.28 -5.13
CA GLN A 117 21.80 -20.31 -5.26
C GLN A 117 21.34 -19.06 -6.02
N GLY A 118 20.52 -19.24 -7.07
CA GLY A 118 19.97 -18.15 -7.88
C GLY A 118 19.05 -17.20 -7.10
N THR A 119 18.31 -17.72 -6.12
CA THR A 119 17.38 -16.89 -5.31
C THR A 119 18.08 -15.91 -4.38
N ARG A 120 19.38 -16.10 -4.06
CA ARG A 120 20.11 -15.19 -3.16
C ARG A 120 20.16 -13.76 -3.69
N VAL A 121 20.48 -13.59 -4.98
CA VAL A 121 20.53 -12.27 -5.63
C VAL A 121 19.13 -11.70 -5.81
N ILE A 122 18.16 -12.53 -6.19
CA ILE A 122 16.76 -12.12 -6.39
C ILE A 122 16.19 -11.53 -5.11
N ILE A 123 16.41 -12.16 -3.95
CA ILE A 123 15.89 -11.68 -2.66
C ILE A 123 16.58 -10.39 -2.21
N ALA A 124 17.88 -10.25 -2.48
CA ALA A 124 18.58 -8.99 -2.22
C ALA A 124 17.97 -7.83 -3.03
N LEU A 125 17.74 -8.05 -4.34
CA LEU A 125 17.08 -7.07 -5.21
C LEU A 125 15.63 -6.81 -4.78
N ALA A 126 14.89 -7.84 -4.35
CA ALA A 126 13.54 -7.71 -3.80
C ALA A 126 13.52 -6.80 -2.56
N ALA A 127 14.45 -7.03 -1.63
CA ALA A 127 14.55 -6.24 -0.40
C ALA A 127 14.94 -4.78 -0.66
N ILE A 128 15.94 -4.54 -1.53
CA ILE A 128 16.37 -3.19 -1.90
C ILE A 128 15.23 -2.44 -2.60
N SER A 129 14.57 -3.08 -3.57
CA SER A 129 13.44 -2.47 -4.27
C SER A 129 12.22 -2.24 -3.36
N ALA A 130 11.99 -3.08 -2.35
CA ALA A 130 10.96 -2.86 -1.35
C ALA A 130 11.23 -1.61 -0.50
N VAL A 131 12.48 -1.37 -0.09
CA VAL A 131 12.87 -0.16 0.63
C VAL A 131 12.61 1.08 -0.24
N ALA A 132 12.99 1.03 -1.51
CA ALA A 132 12.71 2.11 -2.46
C ALA A 132 11.20 2.34 -2.63
N ALA A 133 10.41 1.29 -2.82
CA ALA A 133 8.96 1.38 -2.96
C ALA A 133 8.28 1.97 -1.71
N VAL A 134 8.73 1.59 -0.50
CA VAL A 134 8.24 2.17 0.75
C VAL A 134 8.59 3.64 0.84
N ALA A 135 9.83 4.03 0.54
CA ALA A 135 10.24 5.44 0.55
C ALA A 135 9.36 6.29 -0.39
N LEU A 136 9.14 5.82 -1.62
CA LEU A 136 8.24 6.47 -2.59
C LEU A 136 6.78 6.47 -2.12
N GLY A 137 6.34 5.42 -1.43
CA GLY A 137 5.00 5.33 -0.84
C GLY A 137 4.75 6.38 0.24
N TRP A 138 5.74 6.66 1.08
CA TRP A 138 5.66 7.74 2.06
C TRP A 138 5.61 9.13 1.41
N PHE A 139 6.27 9.32 0.25
CA PHE A 139 6.08 10.53 -0.56
C PHE A 139 4.70 10.61 -1.20
N ALA A 140 4.15 9.49 -1.66
CA ALA A 140 2.83 9.44 -2.31
C ALA A 140 1.69 9.72 -1.32
N MET A 141 1.83 9.21 -0.10
CA MET A 141 0.75 9.12 0.87
C MET A 141 0.79 10.23 1.92
N GLY A 142 1.88 10.99 2.01
CA GLY A 142 2.06 12.03 3.02
C GLY A 142 2.11 11.50 4.46
N LEU A 143 2.05 12.43 5.41
CA LEU A 143 2.01 12.10 6.84
C LEU A 143 0.65 11.50 7.24
N PRO A 144 0.60 10.58 8.22
CA PRO A 144 -0.66 10.04 8.71
C PRO A 144 -1.59 11.11 9.25
N GLY A 145 -2.86 11.03 8.89
CA GLY A 145 -3.91 11.97 9.28
C GLY A 145 -5.24 11.27 9.53
N LYS A 146 -6.32 11.77 8.93
CA LYS A 146 -7.62 11.07 8.91
C LYS A 146 -7.65 10.04 7.79
N ASP A 147 -6.75 9.06 7.90
CA ASP A 147 -6.66 7.95 6.96
C ASP A 147 -7.84 6.99 7.16
N ASP A 148 -8.40 6.47 6.07
CA ASP A 148 -9.31 5.34 6.19
C ASP A 148 -8.55 4.07 6.62
N VAL A 149 -9.31 3.06 7.04
CA VAL A 149 -8.76 1.80 7.55
C VAL A 149 -7.90 1.08 6.49
N THR A 150 -8.30 1.13 5.22
CA THR A 150 -7.55 0.49 4.12
C THR A 150 -6.20 1.16 3.91
N HIS A 151 -6.17 2.48 3.96
CA HIS A 151 -4.98 3.31 3.80
C HIS A 151 -3.99 3.06 4.94
N LEU A 152 -4.49 2.99 6.18
CA LEU A 152 -3.69 2.66 7.35
C LEU A 152 -3.04 1.27 7.20
N TYR A 153 -3.84 0.24 6.89
CA TYR A 153 -3.31 -1.12 6.75
C TYR A 153 -2.32 -1.23 5.58
N HIS A 154 -2.61 -0.62 4.43
CA HIS A 154 -1.70 -0.65 3.27
C HIS A 154 -0.35 -0.01 3.61
N ARG A 155 -0.34 1.12 4.30
CA ARG A 155 0.89 1.84 4.67
C ARG A 155 1.77 1.01 5.62
N TRP A 156 1.18 0.50 6.70
CA TRP A 156 1.93 -0.22 7.73
C TRP A 156 2.34 -1.63 7.29
N LEU A 157 1.48 -2.31 6.53
CA LEU A 157 1.83 -3.60 5.94
C LEU A 157 2.92 -3.42 4.88
N GLY A 158 2.81 -2.43 4.01
CA GLY A 158 3.85 -2.07 3.04
C GLY A 158 5.22 -1.80 3.69
N THR A 159 5.23 -1.01 4.77
CA THR A 159 6.46 -0.73 5.54
C THR A 159 7.02 -2.00 6.19
N SER A 160 6.15 -2.84 6.74
CA SER A 160 6.52 -4.13 7.34
C SER A 160 7.12 -5.10 6.31
N ILE A 161 6.64 -5.09 5.07
CA ILE A 161 7.18 -5.92 3.97
C ILE A 161 8.64 -5.58 3.69
N ALA A 162 9.04 -4.30 3.71
CA ALA A 162 10.45 -3.93 3.53
C ALA A 162 11.33 -4.51 4.66
N ALA A 163 10.86 -4.44 5.91
CA ALA A 163 11.56 -5.04 7.05
C ALA A 163 11.64 -6.57 6.93
N LEU A 164 10.53 -7.24 6.61
CA LEU A 164 10.45 -8.69 6.38
C LEU A 164 11.34 -9.14 5.20
N GLY A 165 11.41 -8.32 4.15
CA GLY A 165 12.29 -8.52 3.00
C GLY A 165 13.77 -8.50 3.38
N LEU A 166 14.19 -7.49 4.14
CA LEU A 166 15.56 -7.41 4.68
C LEU A 166 15.87 -8.58 5.62
N LEU A 167 14.92 -8.98 6.46
CA LEU A 167 15.07 -10.16 7.33
C LEU A 167 15.18 -11.46 6.52
N SER A 168 14.40 -11.60 5.45
CA SER A 168 14.46 -12.75 4.52
C SER A 168 15.81 -12.82 3.83
N TRP A 169 16.33 -11.68 3.35
CA TRP A 169 17.67 -11.60 2.76
C TRP A 169 18.76 -11.96 3.78
N TRP A 170 18.69 -11.41 4.98
CA TRP A 170 19.62 -11.74 6.05
C TRP A 170 19.57 -13.23 6.41
N ALA A 171 18.38 -13.81 6.55
CA ALA A 171 18.22 -15.23 6.86
C ALA A 171 18.79 -16.13 5.75
N LYS A 172 18.58 -15.75 4.49
CA LYS A 172 19.18 -16.42 3.32
C LYS A 172 20.71 -16.41 3.40
N GLU A 173 21.29 -15.25 3.71
CA GLU A 173 22.74 -15.08 3.83
C GLU A 173 23.31 -15.95 4.96
N GLN A 174 22.63 -16.01 6.11
CA GLN A 174 23.03 -16.85 7.24
C GLN A 174 22.99 -18.34 6.90
N TRP A 175 21.94 -18.77 6.19
CA TRP A 175 21.80 -20.16 5.76
C TRP A 175 22.86 -20.56 4.73
N VAL A 176 23.19 -19.69 3.77
CA VAL A 176 24.26 -19.93 2.78
C VAL A 176 25.63 -20.01 3.45
N ARG A 177 25.93 -19.15 4.43
CA ARG A 177 27.21 -19.15 5.15
C ARG A 177 27.38 -20.37 6.06
N ARG A 178 26.30 -20.83 6.70
CA ARG A 178 26.30 -21.95 7.64
C ARG A 178 25.07 -22.83 7.42
N PRO A 179 25.10 -23.72 6.41
CA PRO A 179 23.98 -24.58 6.08
C PRO A 179 23.49 -25.39 7.28
N GLY A 180 22.18 -25.54 7.39
CA GLY A 180 21.56 -26.32 8.46
C GLY A 180 20.04 -26.20 8.45
N ARG A 181 19.35 -27.30 8.78
CA ARG A 181 17.89 -27.43 8.70
C ARG A 181 17.15 -26.31 9.44
N GLY A 182 17.61 -25.92 10.63
CA GLY A 182 16.98 -24.84 11.40
C GLY A 182 17.04 -23.48 10.70
N ARG A 183 18.17 -23.13 10.08
CA ARG A 183 18.31 -21.85 9.35
C ARG A 183 17.53 -21.87 8.04
N GLU A 184 17.49 -23.02 7.38
CA GLU A 184 16.68 -23.25 6.19
C GLU A 184 15.19 -22.98 6.47
N LEU A 185 14.66 -23.56 7.55
CA LEU A 185 13.26 -23.38 7.95
C LEU A 185 12.94 -21.93 8.32
N ILE A 186 13.83 -21.25 9.05
CA ILE A 186 13.66 -19.82 9.38
C ILE A 186 13.59 -18.98 8.11
N TYR A 187 14.51 -19.22 7.17
CA TYR A 187 14.55 -18.53 5.90
C TYR A 187 13.27 -18.77 5.08
N ILE A 188 12.87 -20.02 4.88
CA ILE A 188 11.67 -20.38 4.11
C ILE A 188 10.43 -19.77 4.77
N GLY A 189 10.33 -19.84 6.10
CA GLY A 189 9.23 -19.23 6.85
C GLY A 189 9.15 -17.73 6.63
N LEU A 190 10.26 -17.01 6.77
CA LEU A 190 10.32 -15.56 6.53
C LEU A 190 9.95 -15.19 5.09
N LEU A 191 10.48 -15.91 4.10
CA LEU A 191 10.15 -15.65 2.69
C LEU A 191 8.68 -15.91 2.40
N THR A 192 8.10 -16.98 2.97
CA THR A 192 6.69 -17.32 2.81
C THR A 192 5.79 -16.24 3.41
N VAL A 193 6.09 -15.79 4.64
CA VAL A 193 5.35 -14.70 5.28
C VAL A 193 5.48 -13.40 4.48
N THR A 194 6.68 -13.10 3.97
CA THR A 194 6.92 -11.91 3.13
C THR A 194 6.08 -11.98 1.85
N ALA A 195 6.10 -13.11 1.14
CA ALA A 195 5.34 -13.30 -0.09
C ALA A 195 3.83 -13.21 0.14
N ALA A 196 3.31 -13.80 1.22
CA ALA A 196 1.90 -13.68 1.58
C ALA A 196 1.52 -12.23 1.91
N ALA A 197 2.34 -11.53 2.68
CA ALA A 197 2.13 -10.11 3.00
C ALA A 197 2.12 -9.25 1.74
N VAL A 198 3.02 -9.51 0.78
CA VAL A 198 3.06 -8.83 -0.53
C VAL A 198 1.75 -8.99 -1.29
N VAL A 199 1.19 -10.20 -1.35
CA VAL A 199 -0.10 -10.45 -2.02
C VAL A 199 -1.22 -9.66 -1.34
N VAL A 200 -1.32 -9.74 -0.01
CA VAL A 200 -2.33 -9.01 0.76
C VAL A 200 -2.19 -7.51 0.55
N ASN A 201 -0.97 -6.96 0.62
CA ASN A 201 -0.74 -5.53 0.45
C ASN A 201 -1.04 -5.06 -0.99
N GLY A 202 -0.81 -5.92 -1.99
CA GLY A 202 -1.21 -5.69 -3.38
C GLY A 202 -2.73 -5.58 -3.53
N LEU A 203 -3.50 -6.46 -2.87
CA LEU A 203 -4.97 -6.36 -2.82
C LEU A 203 -5.43 -5.06 -2.15
N LEU A 204 -4.81 -4.67 -1.03
CA LEU A 204 -5.09 -3.38 -0.38
C LEU A 204 -4.80 -2.20 -1.32
N GLY A 205 -3.68 -2.24 -2.06
CA GLY A 205 -3.34 -1.21 -3.05
C GLY A 205 -4.34 -1.15 -4.22
N GLY A 206 -4.85 -2.30 -4.66
CA GLY A 206 -5.95 -2.38 -5.62
C GLY A 206 -7.23 -1.73 -5.10
N MET A 207 -7.58 -1.95 -3.83
CA MET A 207 -8.74 -1.31 -3.21
C MET A 207 -8.60 0.21 -3.08
N LEU A 208 -7.40 0.72 -2.81
CA LEU A 208 -7.15 2.17 -2.74
C LEU A 208 -7.28 2.86 -4.11
N THR A 209 -6.98 2.14 -5.19
CA THR A 209 -6.95 2.70 -6.55
C THR A 209 -8.26 2.50 -7.31
N HIS A 210 -8.94 1.38 -7.10
CA HIS A 210 -10.14 0.98 -7.84
C HIS A 210 -11.40 0.83 -6.98
N GLY A 211 -11.28 0.99 -5.65
CA GLY A 211 -12.37 0.83 -4.69
C GLY A 211 -12.54 -0.60 -4.16
N MET A 212 -13.28 -0.76 -3.05
CA MET A 212 -13.42 -2.05 -2.34
C MET A 212 -14.05 -3.18 -3.17
N ARG A 213 -14.91 -2.83 -4.14
CA ARG A 213 -15.65 -3.82 -4.96
C ARG A 213 -15.02 -4.09 -6.32
N HIS A 214 -13.76 -3.72 -6.54
CA HIS A 214 -13.11 -3.80 -7.85
C HIS A 214 -12.95 -5.22 -8.42
N LEU A 215 -13.07 -6.27 -7.60
CA LEU A 215 -13.00 -7.68 -8.02
C LEU A 215 -14.37 -8.39 -8.03
N MET A 216 -15.46 -7.69 -7.71
CA MET A 216 -16.80 -8.27 -7.72
C MET A 216 -17.39 -8.21 -9.14
N PHE A 217 -17.89 -9.35 -9.63
CA PHE A 217 -18.61 -9.48 -10.91
C PHE A 217 -20.13 -9.49 -10.69
#